data_AF-A0A3D1REY6-F1
#
_entry.id   AF-A0A3D1REY6-F1
#
_cell.length_a   1.000
_cell.length_b   1.000
_cell.length_c   1.000
_cell.angle_alpha   90.00
_cell.angle_beta   90.00
_cell.angle_gamma   90.00
#
_symmetry.space_group_name_H-M   'P 1'
#
loop_
_entity.id
_entity.type
_entity.pdbx_description
1 polymer ?
#
loop_
_entity_poly.entity_id
_entity_poly.type
_entity_poly.pdbx_seq_one_letter_code
_entity_poly.pdbx_strand_id
1 'polypeptide(L)'
;MKQITSGMGLVPPQQGGSHFNYEVDAWLREMDFIVSEVSYMNTRLAFVVDVVNGPQAIADAEVYQNKLLEFHDQLQVIREQIKQHKETLKLNKVAQHPAYDKKNAAIHSKLRKVIVTAEKDYVNIKNDFNKFIAQLSGLH
;
A
#
# COMPACT_ATOMS: atom_id res chain seq x y z
N MET A 1 36.56 25.33 -44.99
CA MET A 1 36.59 24.26 -43.97
C MET A 1 36.03 24.81 -42.66
N LYS A 2 35.18 24.01 -42.00
CA LYS A 2 34.66 24.08 -40.60
C LYS A 2 33.80 25.32 -40.26
N GLN A 3 32.50 25.31 -40.55
CA GLN A 3 31.37 24.66 -39.85
C GLN A 3 30.96 25.32 -38.53
N ILE A 4 29.72 25.81 -38.58
CA ILE A 4 28.88 26.42 -37.57
C ILE A 4 28.50 25.36 -36.53
N THR A 5 28.87 25.55 -35.27
CA THR A 5 28.35 24.73 -34.16
C THR A 5 27.10 25.38 -33.58
N SER A 6 25.97 25.15 -34.26
CA SER A 6 24.68 25.05 -33.59
C SER A 6 24.63 23.71 -32.86
N GLY A 7 24.42 23.74 -31.56
CA GLY A 7 24.30 22.55 -30.73
C GLY A 7 23.61 22.86 -29.42
N MET A 8 22.42 23.46 -29.47
CA MET A 8 21.44 23.27 -28.39
C MET A 8 21.12 21.77 -28.37
N GLY A 9 21.90 21.03 -27.59
CA GLY A 9 21.54 19.68 -27.19
C GLY A 9 20.28 19.80 -26.35
N LEU A 10 19.13 19.55 -26.97
CA LEU A 10 17.90 19.24 -26.27
C LEU A 10 18.21 18.06 -25.36
N VAL A 11 18.41 18.34 -24.07
CA VAL A 11 18.41 17.31 -23.03
C VAL A 11 17.04 16.63 -23.16
N PRO A 12 16.97 15.32 -23.43
CA PRO A 12 15.71 14.61 -23.49
C PRO A 12 14.95 14.87 -22.20
N PRO A 13 13.62 15.12 -22.23
CA PRO A 13 12.85 15.30 -21.01
C PRO A 13 13.05 14.05 -20.15
N GLN A 14 13.55 14.24 -18.93
CA GLN A 14 13.81 13.16 -17.98
C GLN A 14 12.51 12.40 -17.72
N GLN A 15 12.35 11.25 -18.37
CA GLN A 15 11.12 10.45 -18.32
C GLN A 15 10.87 9.83 -16.92
N GLY A 16 11.90 9.79 -16.06
CA GLY A 16 11.84 9.15 -14.73
C GLY A 16 10.85 9.78 -13.76
N GLY A 17 10.65 11.10 -13.81
CA GLY A 17 9.70 11.78 -12.92
C GLY A 17 8.23 11.41 -13.19
N SER A 18 7.89 11.06 -14.43
CA SER A 18 6.51 10.68 -14.79
C SER A 18 6.15 9.27 -14.30
N HIS A 19 7.08 8.32 -14.39
CA HIS A 19 6.89 6.93 -13.97
C HIS A 19 6.57 6.82 -12.47
N PHE A 20 7.32 7.54 -11.62
CA PHE A 20 7.08 7.50 -10.18
C PHE A 20 5.71 8.03 -9.78
N ASN A 21 5.16 9.02 -10.49
CA ASN A 21 3.83 9.54 -10.18
C ASN A 21 2.73 8.50 -10.47
N TYR A 22 2.79 7.84 -11.62
CA TYR A 22 1.81 6.79 -11.97
C TYR A 22 1.83 5.62 -11.00
N GLU A 23 3.03 5.20 -10.60
CA GLU A 23 3.19 4.07 -9.68
C GLU A 23 2.74 4.42 -8.26
N VAL A 24 3.06 5.62 -7.77
CA VAL A 24 2.54 6.12 -6.47
C VAL A 24 1.01 6.18 -6.48
N ASP A 25 0.39 6.60 -7.58
CA ASP A 25 -1.07 6.61 -7.73
C ASP A 25 -1.65 5.20 -7.75
N ALA A 26 -0.97 4.24 -8.38
CA ALA A 26 -1.37 2.83 -8.33
C ALA A 26 -1.30 2.27 -6.91
N TRP A 27 -0.21 2.56 -6.18
CA TRP A 27 -0.04 2.15 -4.80
C TRP A 27 -1.09 2.73 -3.86
N LEU A 28 -1.48 3.99 -4.03
CA LEU A 28 -2.57 4.57 -3.24
C LEU A 28 -3.89 3.83 -3.46
N ARG A 29 -4.23 3.53 -4.73
CA ARG A 29 -5.43 2.75 -5.05
C ARG A 29 -5.37 1.34 -4.45
N GLU A 30 -4.21 0.69 -4.52
CA GLU A 30 -4.02 -0.63 -3.93
C GLU A 30 -4.21 -0.59 -2.41
N MET A 31 -3.58 0.36 -1.71
CA MET A 31 -3.76 0.51 -0.26
C MET A 31 -5.21 0.85 0.11
N ASP A 32 -5.89 1.70 -0.66
CA ASP A 32 -7.31 2.00 -0.44
C ASP A 32 -8.18 0.75 -0.61
N PHE A 33 -7.89 -0.09 -1.62
CA PHE A 33 -8.55 -1.37 -1.82
C PHE A 33 -8.32 -2.33 -0.65
N ILE A 34 -7.06 -2.56 -0.25
CA ILE A 34 -6.73 -3.47 0.85
C ILE A 34 -7.37 -3.00 2.16
N VAL A 35 -7.35 -1.70 2.47
CA VAL A 35 -8.05 -1.15 3.64
C VAL A 35 -9.54 -1.47 3.60
N SER A 36 -10.19 -1.29 2.45
CA SER A 36 -11.62 -1.60 2.30
C SER A 36 -11.92 -3.09 2.51
N GLU A 37 -11.05 -3.98 2.05
CA GLU A 37 -11.16 -5.42 2.26
C GLU A 37 -11.01 -5.79 3.74
N VAL A 38 -10.08 -5.16 4.47
CA VAL A 38 -9.91 -5.38 5.91
C VAL A 38 -11.12 -4.88 6.69
N SER A 39 -11.70 -3.73 6.31
CA SER A 39 -12.96 -3.25 6.89
C SER A 39 -14.09 -4.25 6.64
N TYR A 40 -14.20 -4.80 5.43
CA TYR A 40 -15.18 -5.82 5.11
C TYR A 40 -14.99 -7.11 5.93
N MET A 41 -13.75 -7.56 6.15
CA MET A 41 -13.46 -8.71 7.02
C MET A 41 -13.92 -8.46 8.46
N ASN A 42 -13.68 -7.26 9.00
CA ASN A 42 -14.17 -6.88 10.33
C ASN A 42 -15.70 -6.91 10.42
N THR A 43 -16.40 -6.37 9.42
CA THR A 43 -17.86 -6.43 9.36
C THR A 43 -18.36 -7.88 9.30
N ARG A 44 -17.73 -8.73 8.48
CA ARG A 44 -18.09 -10.15 8.37
C ARG A 44 -17.81 -10.92 9.66
N LEU A 45 -16.72 -10.60 10.36
CA LEU A 45 -16.41 -11.19 11.66
C LEU A 45 -17.52 -10.88 12.67
N ALA A 46 -17.95 -9.62 12.76
CA ALA A 46 -19.03 -9.21 13.66
C ALA A 46 -20.32 -10.01 13.42
N PHE A 47 -20.72 -10.17 12.14
CA PHE A 47 -21.90 -10.97 11.80
C PHE A 47 -21.79 -12.44 12.19
N VAL A 48 -20.61 -13.05 12.10
CA VAL A 48 -20.41 -14.45 12.50
C VAL A 48 -20.40 -14.56 14.03
N VAL A 49 -19.80 -13.60 14.73
CA VAL A 49 -19.79 -13.56 16.19
C VAL A 49 -21.20 -13.49 16.76
N ASP A 50 -22.10 -12.72 16.12
CA ASP A 50 -23.51 -12.59 16.55
C ASP A 50 -24.28 -13.91 16.54
N VAL A 51 -23.85 -14.92 15.76
CA VAL A 51 -24.57 -16.20 15.61
C VAL A 51 -23.89 -17.37 16.30
N VAL A 52 -22.64 -17.23 16.75
CA VAL A 52 -21.93 -18.29 17.48
C VAL A 52 -22.20 -18.20 18.98
N ASN A 53 -22.45 -19.35 19.60
CA ASN A 53 -22.71 -19.44 21.03
C ASN A 53 -21.60 -20.27 21.68
N GLY A 54 -20.64 -19.59 22.31
CA GLY A 54 -19.52 -20.25 22.98
C GLY A 54 -18.48 -19.25 23.48
N PRO A 55 -18.15 -19.21 24.79
CA PRO A 55 -17.15 -18.28 25.32
C PRO A 55 -15.80 -18.37 24.61
N GLN A 56 -15.38 -19.58 24.20
CA GLN A 56 -14.14 -19.77 23.46
C GLN A 56 -14.20 -19.17 22.05
N ALA A 57 -15.30 -19.37 21.33
CA ALA A 57 -15.49 -18.84 19.98
C ALA A 57 -15.48 -17.30 19.96
N ILE A 58 -16.07 -16.68 20.99
CA ILE A 58 -16.05 -15.22 21.18
C ILE A 58 -14.61 -14.76 21.46
N ALA A 59 -13.90 -15.40 22.38
CA ALA A 59 -12.51 -15.05 22.69
C ALA A 59 -11.59 -15.18 21.46
N ASP A 60 -11.74 -16.24 20.67
CA ASP A 60 -10.97 -16.44 19.44
C ASP A 60 -11.27 -15.35 18.40
N ALA A 61 -12.53 -14.91 18.31
CA ALA A 61 -12.93 -13.81 17.44
C ALA A 61 -12.37 -12.46 17.89
N GLU A 62 -12.34 -12.16 19.18
CA GLU A 62 -11.69 -10.95 19.73
C GLU A 62 -10.20 -10.91 19.39
N VAL A 63 -9.50 -12.04 19.54
CA VAL A 63 -8.08 -12.16 19.15
C VAL A 63 -7.91 -11.89 17.65
N TYR A 64 -8.78 -12.44 16.81
CA TYR A 64 -8.70 -12.20 15.37
C TYR A 64 -9.03 -10.74 15.00
N GLN A 65 -10.02 -10.14 15.66
CA GLN A 65 -10.37 -8.73 15.47
C GLN A 65 -9.18 -7.81 15.78
N ASN A 66 -8.45 -8.07 16.86
CA ASN A 66 -7.24 -7.31 17.20
C ASN A 66 -6.19 -7.41 16.09
N LYS A 67 -5.97 -8.60 15.53
CA LYS A 67 -5.07 -8.80 14.37
C LYS A 67 -5.49 -7.95 13.16
N LEU A 68 -6.79 -7.87 12.87
CA LEU A 68 -7.32 -7.04 11.77
C LEU A 68 -7.16 -5.54 12.04
N LEU A 69 -7.37 -5.09 13.28
CA LEU A 69 -7.17 -3.69 13.68
C LEU A 69 -5.69 -3.28 13.56
N GLU A 70 -4.78 -4.10 14.08
CA GLU A 70 -3.33 -3.86 13.95
C GLU A 70 -2.90 -3.76 12.48
N PHE A 71 -3.39 -4.67 11.63
CA PHE A 71 -3.07 -4.64 10.21
C PHE A 71 -3.67 -3.42 9.50
N HIS A 72 -4.91 -3.04 9.84
CA HIS A 72 -5.54 -1.82 9.33
C HIS A 72 -4.70 -0.57 9.65
N ASP A 73 -4.22 -0.44 10.88
CA ASP A 73 -3.40 0.70 11.29
C ASP A 73 -2.05 0.73 10.56
N GLN A 74 -1.43 -0.43 10.34
CA GLN A 74 -0.22 -0.53 9.52
C GLN A 74 -0.46 -0.05 8.09
N LEU A 75 -1.58 -0.43 7.47
CA LEU A 75 -1.95 0.02 6.12
C LEU A 75 -2.16 1.54 6.07
N GLN A 76 -2.78 2.15 7.07
CA GLN A 76 -2.93 3.61 7.14
C GLN A 76 -1.58 4.32 7.21
N VAL A 77 -0.64 3.78 7.98
CA VAL A 77 0.74 4.31 8.05
C VAL A 77 1.42 4.23 6.68
N ILE A 78 1.32 3.10 5.98
CA ILE A 78 1.91 2.92 4.65
C ILE A 78 1.29 3.90 3.66
N ARG A 79 -0.03 4.03 3.67
CA ARG A 79 -0.78 4.96 2.82
C ARG A 79 -0.33 6.41 3.04
N GLU A 80 -0.12 6.82 4.28
CA GLU A 80 0.37 8.15 4.59
C GLU A 80 1.79 8.37 4.09
N GLN A 81 2.69 7.38 4.21
CA GLN A 81 4.04 7.46 3.63
C GLN A 81 4.00 7.62 2.10
N ILE A 82 3.08 6.93 1.41
CA ILE A 82 2.90 7.05 -0.04
C ILE A 82 2.43 8.46 -0.41
N LYS A 83 1.46 9.03 0.35
CA LYS A 83 0.99 10.42 0.13
C LYS A 83 2.11 11.43 0.31
N GLN A 84 2.90 11.30 1.39
CA GLN A 84 4.04 12.18 1.65
C GLN A 84 5.08 12.11 0.52
N HIS A 85 5.33 10.91 0.00
CA HIS A 85 6.21 10.73 -1.15
C HIS A 85 5.62 11.38 -2.41
N LYS A 86 4.32 11.24 -2.65
CA LYS A 86 3.62 11.92 -3.77
C LYS A 86 3.81 13.43 -3.72
N GLU A 87 3.61 14.06 -2.55
CA GLU A 87 3.80 15.50 -2.39
C GLU A 87 5.26 15.90 -2.60
N THR A 88 6.21 15.09 -2.10
CA THR A 88 7.65 15.31 -2.33
C THR A 88 8.01 15.26 -3.82
N LEU A 89 7.44 14.31 -4.58
CA LEU A 89 7.64 14.21 -6.02
C LEU A 89 7.09 15.44 -6.77
N LYS A 90 5.94 15.98 -6.35
CA LYS A 90 5.37 17.20 -6.93
C LYS A 90 6.27 18.42 -6.72
N LEU A 91 6.76 18.62 -5.49
CA LEU A 91 7.65 19.74 -5.15
C LEU A 91 8.98 19.67 -5.93
N ASN A 92 9.55 18.47 -6.04
CA ASN A 92 10.84 18.27 -6.72
C ASN A 92 10.74 18.46 -8.25
N LYS A 93 9.57 18.21 -8.86
CA LYS A 93 9.32 18.51 -10.27
C LYS A 93 9.45 20.01 -10.59
N VAL A 94 9.14 20.88 -9.63
CA VAL A 94 9.29 22.34 -9.77
C VAL A 94 10.75 22.77 -9.66
N ALA A 95 11.55 22.09 -8.82
CA ALA A 95 12.93 22.48 -8.54
C ALA A 95 13.97 22.01 -9.59
N GLN A 96 13.67 20.99 -10.40
CA GLN A 96 14.49 20.48 -11.53
C GLN A 96 15.99 20.25 -11.21
N HIS A 97 16.33 19.72 -10.03
CA HIS A 97 17.73 19.50 -9.63
C HIS A 97 18.10 18.00 -9.51
N PRO A 98 19.19 17.51 -10.14
CA PRO A 98 19.54 16.08 -10.21
C PRO A 98 19.71 15.36 -8.87
N ALA A 99 20.12 16.07 -7.81
CA ALA A 99 20.22 15.47 -6.47
C ALA A 99 18.85 15.01 -5.92
N TYR A 100 17.75 15.65 -6.34
CA TYR A 100 16.40 15.22 -5.96
C TYR A 100 16.03 13.89 -6.64
N ASP A 101 16.48 13.63 -7.87
CA ASP A 101 16.18 12.38 -8.57
C ASP A 101 16.76 11.18 -7.85
N LYS A 102 18.02 11.26 -7.39
CA LYS A 102 18.67 10.18 -6.64
C LYS A 102 17.97 9.92 -5.30
N LYS A 103 17.61 10.99 -4.57
CA LYS A 103 16.89 10.88 -3.30
C LYS A 103 15.49 10.28 -3.49
N ASN A 104 14.75 10.76 -4.50
CA ASN A 104 13.42 10.27 -4.85
C ASN A 104 13.46 8.79 -5.22
N ALA A 105 14.43 8.38 -6.05
CA ALA A 105 14.59 6.97 -6.44
C ALA A 105 14.86 6.06 -5.24
N ALA A 106 15.67 6.51 -4.27
CA ALA A 106 15.94 5.73 -3.06
C ALA A 106 14.69 5.57 -2.17
N ILE A 107 13.94 6.66 -1.93
CA ILE A 107 12.69 6.62 -1.15
C ILE A 107 11.65 5.74 -1.86
N HIS A 108 11.49 5.93 -3.18
CA HIS A 108 10.54 5.17 -3.98
C HIS A 108 10.85 3.66 -3.98
N SER A 109 12.13 3.28 -4.09
CA SER A 109 12.56 1.89 -3.98
C SER A 109 12.27 1.28 -2.60
N LYS A 110 12.45 2.06 -1.53
CA LYS A 110 12.08 1.62 -0.17
C LYS A 110 10.58 1.40 -0.05
N LEU A 111 9.77 2.34 -0.53
CA LEU A 111 8.31 2.22 -0.50
C LEU A 111 7.81 1.02 -1.30
N ARG A 112 8.38 0.76 -2.49
CA ARG A 112 8.03 -0.42 -3.28
C ARG A 112 8.18 -1.71 -2.48
N LYS A 113 9.27 -1.86 -1.71
CA LYS A 113 9.48 -3.03 -0.86
C LYS A 113 8.41 -3.14 0.23
N VAL A 114 8.08 -2.02 0.87
CA VAL A 114 7.04 -1.97 1.92
C VAL A 114 5.69 -2.41 1.35
N ILE A 115 5.34 -1.94 0.16
CA ILE A 115 4.05 -2.23 -0.48
C ILE A 115 3.97 -3.68 -0.91
N VAL A 116 5.01 -4.23 -1.54
CA VAL A 116 5.09 -5.66 -1.89
C VAL A 116 4.97 -6.54 -0.64
N THR A 117 5.52 -6.12 0.50
CA THR A 117 5.31 -6.83 1.77
C THR A 117 3.85 -6.74 2.23
N ALA A 118 3.25 -5.55 2.22
CA ALA A 118 1.85 -5.36 2.61
C ALA A 118 0.86 -6.16 1.74
N GLU A 119 1.11 -6.26 0.43
CA GLU A 119 0.32 -7.09 -0.50
C GLU A 119 0.39 -8.58 -0.12
N LYS A 120 1.58 -9.08 0.23
CA LYS A 120 1.76 -10.46 0.69
C LYS A 120 1.06 -10.69 2.04
N ASP A 121 1.19 -9.75 2.96
CA ASP A 121 0.55 -9.83 4.28
C ASP A 121 -0.97 -9.82 4.14
N TYR A 122 -1.52 -9.01 3.24
CA TYR A 122 -2.95 -9.03 2.89
C TYR A 122 -3.41 -10.39 2.39
N VAL A 123 -2.70 -11.00 1.44
CA VAL A 123 -3.05 -12.33 0.91
C VAL A 123 -3.05 -13.38 2.03
N ASN A 124 -2.05 -13.34 2.91
CA ASN A 124 -1.95 -14.25 4.05
C ASN A 124 -3.11 -14.05 5.04
N ILE A 125 -3.38 -12.81 5.43
CA ILE A 125 -4.48 -12.45 6.34
C ILE A 125 -5.83 -12.85 5.76
N LYS A 126 -6.08 -12.59 4.47
CA LYS A 126 -7.32 -12.99 3.80
C LYS A 126 -7.52 -14.50 3.81
N ASN A 127 -6.46 -15.27 3.53
CA ASN A 127 -6.51 -16.72 3.55
C ASN A 127 -6.75 -17.27 4.96
N ASP A 128 -6.02 -16.75 5.94
CA ASP A 128 -6.19 -17.11 7.35
C ASP A 128 -7.61 -16.77 7.83
N PHE A 129 -8.14 -15.62 7.42
CA PHE A 129 -9.46 -15.14 7.82
C PHE A 129 -10.55 -16.06 7.28
N ASN A 130 -10.47 -16.44 6.02
CA ASN A 130 -11.45 -17.35 5.43
C ASN A 130 -11.44 -18.73 6.10
N LYS A 131 -10.26 -19.26 6.45
CA LYS A 131 -10.14 -20.50 7.22
C LYS A 131 -10.73 -20.35 8.61
N PHE A 132 -10.41 -19.26 9.29
CA PHE A 132 -10.93 -18.95 10.62
C PHE A 132 -12.46 -18.87 10.62
N ILE A 133 -13.06 -18.14 9.68
CA ILE A 133 -14.52 -18.03 9.58
C ILE A 133 -15.18 -19.39 9.28
N ALA A 134 -14.60 -20.22 8.40
CA ALA A 134 -15.14 -21.55 8.12
C ALA A 134 -15.16 -22.43 9.38
N GLN A 135 -14.07 -22.41 10.16
CA GLN A 135 -13.98 -23.12 11.44
C GLN A 135 -14.97 -22.58 12.47
N LEU A 136 -15.06 -21.24 12.59
CA LEU A 136 -15.91 -20.58 13.57
C LEU A 136 -17.40 -20.80 13.30
N SER A 137 -17.82 -20.81 12.02
CA SER A 137 -19.21 -20.99 11.61
C SER A 137 -19.69 -22.44 11.56
N GLY A 138 -18.80 -23.42 11.81
CA GLY A 138 -19.14 -24.84 11.72
C GLY A 138 -19.46 -25.32 10.28
N LEU A 139 -19.10 -24.53 9.27
CA LEU A 139 -19.19 -24.91 7.85
C LEU A 139 -18.01 -25.84 7.53
N HIS A 140 -18.22 -27.14 7.68
CA HIS A 140 -17.34 -28.20 7.18
C HIS A 140 -17.68 -28.59 5.74
#